data_AF-A0A7S3MK28-F1
#
_entry.id   AF-A0A7S3MK28-F1
#
_cell.length_a   1.000
_cell.length_b   1.000
_cell.length_c   1.000
_cell.angle_alpha   90.00
_cell.angle_beta   90.00
_cell.angle_gamma   90.00
#
_symmetry.space_group_name_H-M   'P 1'
#
loop_
_entity.id
_entity.type
_entity.pdbx_description
1 polymer ?
#
loop_
_entity_poly.entity_id
_entity_poly.type
_entity_poly.pdbx_seq_one_letter_code
_entity_poly.pdbx_strand_id
1 'polypeptide(L)'
;MQFSDKFRFKWVQTPGEVNYMKFVEGKHIVNHISNSKIFTNKIPCMELLADLNRSLESGHIESSIYRSTNEFLTPTYRLDIVADFVNFLKSDNNSLWLVKSSTSNMGRGIEMIRDPAAYKEALMTKKDKWGEQTVKPEEVKQ
;
A
#
# COMPACT_ATOMS: atom_id res chain seq x y z
N MET A 1 6.65 -20.70 -18.70
CA MET A 1 8.11 -20.60 -18.97
C MET A 1 8.84 -20.87 -17.67
N GLN A 2 9.79 -21.80 -17.63
CA GLN A 2 10.55 -22.12 -16.41
C GLN A 2 11.91 -21.45 -16.51
N PHE A 3 12.24 -20.56 -15.56
CA PHE A 3 13.54 -19.90 -15.55
C PHE A 3 14.63 -20.86 -15.04
N SER A 4 15.85 -20.73 -15.58
CA SER A 4 16.99 -21.54 -15.12
C SER A 4 17.38 -21.22 -13.68
N ASP A 5 17.66 -22.28 -12.91
CA ASP A 5 18.20 -22.23 -11.55
C ASP A 5 19.74 -22.35 -11.52
N LYS A 6 20.39 -22.57 -12.67
CA LYS A 6 21.85 -22.68 -12.79
C LYS A 6 22.43 -21.34 -13.21
N PHE A 7 22.98 -20.59 -12.25
CA PHE A 7 23.62 -19.30 -12.51
C PHE A 7 24.63 -18.94 -11.43
N ARG A 8 25.68 -18.19 -11.79
CA ARG A 8 26.50 -17.45 -10.81
C ARG A 8 25.86 -16.10 -10.51
N PHE A 9 25.40 -15.42 -11.57
CA PHE A 9 24.75 -14.13 -11.55
C PHE A 9 23.51 -14.17 -12.43
N LYS A 10 22.41 -13.58 -11.96
CA LYS A 10 21.15 -13.51 -12.70
C LYS A 10 20.52 -12.14 -12.50
N TRP A 11 20.44 -11.39 -13.60
CA TRP A 11 19.74 -10.11 -13.68
C TRP A 11 18.34 -10.35 -14.24
N VAL A 12 17.32 -10.03 -13.45
CA VAL A 12 15.92 -10.24 -13.83
C VAL A 12 15.10 -8.97 -13.65
N GLN A 13 13.98 -8.89 -14.37
CA GLN A 13 13.08 -7.75 -14.29
C GLN A 13 12.25 -7.80 -13.00
N THR A 14 11.78 -8.98 -12.63
CA THR A 14 10.91 -9.21 -11.48
C THR A 14 11.47 -10.28 -10.54
N PRO A 15 11.24 -10.16 -9.22
CA PRO A 15 11.72 -11.15 -8.26
C PRO A 15 11.09 -12.54 -8.44
N GLY A 16 9.95 -12.65 -9.15
CA GLY A 16 9.29 -13.93 -9.46
C GLY A 16 10.09 -14.82 -10.41
N GLU A 17 11.11 -14.28 -11.06
CA GLU A 17 12.01 -15.03 -11.94
C GLU A 17 13.14 -15.73 -11.16
N VAL A 18 13.26 -15.44 -9.86
CA VAL A 18 14.25 -16.06 -8.95
C VAL A 18 13.56 -17.09 -8.07
N ASN A 19 14.04 -18.34 -8.14
CA ASN A 19 13.63 -19.36 -7.20
C ASN A 19 14.47 -19.27 -5.92
N TYR A 20 14.03 -18.44 -4.97
CA TYR A 20 14.76 -18.24 -3.71
C TYR A 20 14.91 -19.51 -2.87
N MET A 21 14.04 -20.51 -3.03
CA MET A 21 14.16 -21.81 -2.34
C MET A 21 15.38 -22.62 -2.79
N LYS A 22 15.94 -22.32 -3.97
CA LYS A 22 17.16 -22.94 -4.50
C LYS A 22 18.34 -21.97 -4.54
N PHE A 23 18.20 -20.80 -3.93
CA PHE A 23 19.28 -19.83 -3.85
C PHE A 23 20.35 -20.34 -2.88
N VAL A 24 21.62 -20.27 -3.28
CA VAL A 24 22.75 -20.74 -2.47
C VAL A 24 23.66 -19.56 -2.19
N GLU A 25 23.80 -19.22 -0.91
CA GLU A 25 24.67 -18.15 -0.44
C GLU A 25 26.13 -18.36 -0.88
N GLY A 26 26.83 -17.27 -1.20
CA GLY A 26 28.21 -17.30 -1.72
C GLY A 26 28.35 -17.79 -3.17
N LYS A 27 27.38 -18.57 -3.68
CA LYS A 27 27.39 -19.11 -5.05
C LYS A 27 26.51 -18.31 -6.00
N HIS A 28 25.31 -17.93 -5.59
CA HIS A 28 24.35 -17.22 -6.44
C HIS A 28 24.35 -15.72 -6.11
N ILE A 29 24.17 -14.88 -7.13
CA ILE A 29 23.96 -13.42 -7.00
C ILE A 29 22.77 -13.04 -7.89
N VAL A 30 21.87 -12.22 -7.35
CA VAL A 30 20.73 -11.66 -8.08
C VAL A 30 20.57 -10.17 -7.77
N ASN A 31 19.92 -9.44 -8.67
CA ASN A 31 19.63 -8.00 -8.51
C ASN A 31 18.35 -7.71 -7.70
N HIS A 32 17.81 -8.69 -6.96
CA HIS A 32 16.60 -8.55 -6.15
C HIS A 32 16.79 -9.17 -4.77
N ILE A 33 16.34 -8.47 -3.73
CA ILE A 33 16.32 -8.98 -2.36
C ILE A 33 15.05 -9.83 -2.18
N SER A 34 15.20 -11.01 -1.57
CA SER A 34 14.04 -11.83 -1.18
C SER A 34 13.11 -11.03 -0.27
N ASN A 35 11.80 -11.17 -0.47
CA ASN A 35 10.79 -10.48 0.33
C ASN A 35 10.83 -8.93 0.30
N SER A 36 11.45 -8.33 -0.73
CA SER A 36 11.48 -6.86 -0.92
C SER A 36 10.10 -6.21 -1.04
N LYS A 37 9.05 -7.00 -1.27
CA LYS A 37 7.65 -6.55 -1.34
C LYS A 37 7.17 -5.88 -0.05
N ILE A 38 7.81 -6.12 1.09
CA ILE A 38 7.49 -5.46 2.36
C ILE A 38 7.62 -3.94 2.23
N PHE A 39 8.66 -3.41 1.58
CA PHE A 39 8.86 -1.96 1.46
C PHE A 39 8.62 -1.42 0.04
N THR A 40 8.48 -2.29 -0.97
CA THR A 40 8.24 -1.87 -2.37
C THR A 40 6.76 -1.84 -2.77
N ASN A 41 5.87 -2.50 -2.01
CA ASN A 41 4.43 -2.41 -2.22
C ASN A 41 3.79 -1.42 -1.25
N LYS A 42 2.73 -0.71 -1.68
CA LYS A 42 2.12 0.38 -0.89
C LYS A 42 1.60 -0.08 0.47
N ILE A 43 0.79 -1.15 0.49
CA ILE A 43 0.13 -1.61 1.74
C ILE A 43 1.13 -2.21 2.74
N PRO A 44 1.98 -3.20 2.35
CA PRO A 44 2.98 -3.72 3.28
C PRO A 44 3.97 -2.66 3.76
N CYS A 45 4.30 -1.66 2.92
CA CYS A 45 5.21 -0.58 3.31
C CYS A 45 4.55 0.32 4.35
N MET A 46 3.25 0.61 4.21
CA MET A 46 2.48 1.33 5.24
C MET A 46 2.44 0.59 6.57
N GLU A 47 2.25 -0.73 6.55
CA GLU A 47 2.28 -1.56 7.76
C GLU A 47 3.67 -1.55 8.42
N LEU A 48 4.73 -1.73 7.62
CA LEU A 48 6.12 -1.61 8.08
C LEU A 48 6.40 -0.26 8.74
N LEU A 49 5.90 0.84 8.16
CA LEU A 49 6.09 2.18 8.71
C LEU A 49 5.30 2.38 10.01
N ALA A 50 4.09 1.83 10.11
CA ALA A 50 3.32 1.84 11.35
C ALA A 50 4.04 1.07 12.48
N ASP A 51 4.62 -0.09 12.17
CA ASP A 51 5.38 -0.88 13.14
C ASP A 51 6.71 -0.23 13.53
N LEU A 52 7.38 0.44 12.59
CA LEU A 52 8.54 1.29 12.88
C LEU A 52 8.16 2.41 13.85
N ASN A 53 7.05 3.10 13.60
CA ASN A 53 6.58 4.20 14.45
C ASN A 53 6.30 3.71 15.88
N ARG A 54 5.60 2.58 16.04
CA ARG A 54 5.37 1.94 17.35
C ARG A 54 6.66 1.56 18.06
N SER A 55 7.63 1.05 17.30
CA SER A 55 8.92 0.61 17.84
C SER A 55 9.79 1.78 18.32
N LEU A 56 9.68 2.94 17.65
CA LEU A 56 10.31 4.19 18.08
C LEU A 56 9.63 4.73 19.34
N GLU A 57 8.29 4.75 19.37
CA GLU A 57 7.49 5.21 20.52
C GLU A 57 7.73 4.35 21.77
N SER A 58 7.90 3.04 21.60
CA SER A 58 8.18 2.12 22.70
C SER A 58 9.66 2.09 23.13
N GLY A 59 10.55 2.78 22.41
CA GLY A 59 12.01 2.74 22.63
C GLY A 59 12.64 1.38 22.30
N HIS A 60 11.98 0.52 21.53
CA HIS A 60 12.57 -0.74 21.07
C HIS A 60 13.63 -0.52 19.98
N ILE A 61 13.40 0.51 19.16
CA ILE A 61 14.36 1.01 18.17
C ILE A 61 14.62 2.48 18.51
N GLU A 62 15.89 2.86 18.51
CA GLU A 62 16.30 4.25 18.64
C GLU A 62 16.88 4.74 17.30
N SER A 63 16.49 5.95 16.89
CA SER A 63 17.01 6.60 15.69
C SER A 63 17.53 7.99 16.06
N SER A 64 18.74 8.30 15.58
CA SER A 64 19.34 9.63 15.73
C SER A 64 18.85 10.63 14.67
N ILE A 65 18.09 10.17 13.68
CA ILE A 65 17.70 10.96 12.49
C ILE A 65 16.24 11.43 12.59
N TYR A 66 15.35 10.56 13.08
CA TYR A 66 13.91 10.82 13.19
C TYR A 66 13.35 10.15 14.44
N ARG A 67 12.35 10.75 15.08
CA ARG A 67 11.66 10.21 16.26
C ARG A 67 10.32 9.58 15.92
N SER A 68 9.69 10.04 14.84
CA SER A 68 8.43 9.50 14.33
C SER A 68 8.44 9.44 12.80
N THR A 69 7.69 8.50 12.24
CA THR A 69 7.48 8.42 10.80
C THR A 69 6.72 9.61 10.23
N ASN A 70 5.96 10.33 11.06
CA ASN A 70 5.21 11.54 10.68
C ASN A 70 6.13 12.72 10.30
N GLU A 71 7.42 12.68 10.65
CA GLU A 71 8.37 13.74 10.29
C GLU A 71 8.72 13.76 8.79
N PHE A 72 8.55 12.63 8.11
CA PHE A 72 8.86 12.50 6.68
C PHE A 72 7.72 11.91 5.84
N LEU A 73 6.68 11.38 6.48
CA LEU A 73 5.48 10.91 5.79
C LEU A 73 4.38 11.95 5.84
N THR A 74 3.67 12.05 4.72
CA THR A 74 2.37 12.72 4.71
C THR A 74 1.33 11.78 5.32
N PRO A 75 0.28 12.33 5.97
CA PRO A 75 -0.83 11.52 6.44
C PRO A 75 -1.34 10.61 5.32
N THR A 76 -1.44 9.32 5.60
CA THR A 76 -1.83 8.31 4.62
C THR A 76 -2.80 7.35 5.26
N TYR A 77 -3.92 7.09 4.59
CA TYR A 77 -5.01 6.27 5.11
C TYR A 77 -5.26 5.07 4.21
N ARG A 78 -5.58 3.92 4.81
CA ARG A 78 -6.09 2.76 4.10
C ARG A 78 -7.60 2.83 3.95
N LEU A 79 -8.07 3.12 2.74
CA LEU A 79 -9.51 3.25 2.48
C LEU A 79 -10.27 1.92 2.56
N ASP A 80 -9.57 0.78 2.57
CA ASP A 80 -10.14 -0.55 2.80
C ASP A 80 -10.32 -0.88 4.29
N ILE A 81 -9.75 -0.09 5.19
CA ILE A 81 -9.94 -0.19 6.63
C ILE A 81 -10.96 0.86 7.06
N VAL A 82 -12.07 0.42 7.68
CA VAL A 82 -13.18 1.31 8.06
C VAL A 82 -12.73 2.45 8.98
N ALA A 83 -11.88 2.17 9.96
CA ALA A 83 -11.37 3.18 10.90
C ALA A 83 -10.55 4.26 10.18
N ASP A 84 -9.62 3.86 9.32
CA ASP A 84 -8.81 4.77 8.50
C ASP A 84 -9.66 5.56 7.53
N PHE A 85 -10.66 4.93 6.90
CA PHE A 85 -11.59 5.60 6.02
C PHE A 85 -12.37 6.70 6.77
N VAL A 86 -12.86 6.42 7.97
CA VAL A 86 -13.53 7.44 8.81
C VAL A 86 -12.56 8.56 9.19
N ASN A 87 -11.30 8.25 9.50
CA ASN A 87 -10.29 9.27 9.80
C ASN A 87 -9.97 10.14 8.59
N PHE A 88 -9.89 9.55 7.39
CA PHE A 88 -9.76 10.28 6.13
C PHE A 88 -10.94 11.24 5.91
N LEU A 89 -12.17 10.82 6.16
CA LEU A 89 -13.35 11.69 6.00
C LEU A 89 -13.41 12.85 7.01
N LYS A 90 -12.71 12.72 8.14
CA LYS A 90 -12.57 13.78 9.16
C LYS A 90 -11.37 14.69 8.91
N SER A 91 -10.55 14.41 7.90
CA SER A 91 -9.38 15.21 7.58
C SER A 91 -9.79 16.61 7.08
N ASP A 92 -8.85 17.56 7.12
CA ASP A 92 -9.10 18.94 6.70
C ASP A 92 -9.50 19.01 5.22
N ASN A 93 -10.64 19.66 4.95
CA ASN A 93 -11.18 19.89 3.61
C ASN A 93 -10.33 20.83 2.76
N ASN A 94 -9.36 21.54 3.34
CA ASN A 94 -8.42 22.38 2.58
C ASN A 94 -7.23 21.59 1.99
N SER A 95 -7.12 20.29 2.27
CA SER A 95 -6.02 19.44 1.77
C SER A 95 -6.34 18.78 0.43
N LEU A 96 -5.34 18.70 -0.45
CA LEU A 96 -5.42 17.91 -1.68
C LEU A 96 -4.91 16.48 -1.42
N TRP A 97 -5.78 15.49 -1.62
CA TRP A 97 -5.48 14.08 -1.39
C TRP A 97 -5.21 13.33 -2.70
N LEU A 98 -4.41 12.26 -2.61
CA LEU A 98 -4.12 11.36 -3.72
C LEU A 98 -4.51 9.94 -3.34
N VAL A 99 -5.53 9.38 -3.99
CA VAL A 99 -5.83 7.96 -3.87
C VAL A 99 -5.00 7.18 -4.88
N LYS A 100 -4.45 6.03 -4.45
CA LYS A 100 -3.64 5.15 -5.29
C LYS A 100 -4.10 3.72 -5.09
N SER A 101 -4.30 2.98 -6.18
CA SER A 101 -4.47 1.53 -6.09
C SER A 101 -3.21 0.85 -5.50
N SER A 102 -3.41 -0.12 -4.62
CA SER A 102 -2.33 -0.88 -3.97
C SER A 102 -1.52 -1.74 -4.95
N THR A 103 -2.16 -2.27 -5.99
CA THR A 103 -1.56 -3.23 -6.94
C THR A 103 -1.12 -2.60 -8.25
N SER A 104 -1.36 -1.30 -8.44
CA SER A 104 -1.09 -0.60 -9.69
C SER A 104 0.22 0.19 -9.64
N ASN A 105 0.90 0.26 -10.79
CA ASN A 105 2.12 1.03 -11.03
C ASN A 105 1.94 1.98 -12.24
N MET A 106 2.94 2.83 -12.49
CA MET A 106 2.96 3.79 -13.61
C MET A 106 1.84 4.84 -13.57
N GLY A 107 1.41 5.23 -12.37
CA GLY A 107 0.35 6.24 -12.20
C GLY A 107 -1.07 5.75 -12.53
N ARG A 108 -1.25 4.50 -12.93
CA ARG A 108 -2.58 3.95 -13.26
C ARG A 108 -3.45 3.87 -12.01
N GLY A 109 -4.67 4.41 -12.10
CA GLY A 109 -5.62 4.43 -10.98
C GLY A 109 -5.23 5.38 -9.85
N ILE A 110 -4.43 6.41 -10.14
CA ILE A 110 -4.26 7.56 -9.26
C ILE A 110 -5.39 8.54 -9.55
N GLU A 111 -6.13 8.93 -8.51
CA GLU A 111 -7.15 9.98 -8.60
C GLU A 111 -6.84 11.05 -7.54
N MET A 112 -7.12 12.31 -7.86
CA MET A 112 -7.01 13.42 -6.90
C MET A 112 -8.35 13.60 -6.20
N ILE A 113 -8.32 13.79 -4.89
CA ILE A 113 -9.50 14.03 -4.07
C ILE A 113 -9.35 15.40 -3.40
N ARG A 114 -10.25 16.32 -3.74
CA ARG A 114 -10.30 17.66 -3.11
C ARG A 114 -11.27 17.71 -1.94
N ASP A 115 -12.33 16.91 -2.01
CA ASP A 115 -13.39 16.87 -1.01
C ASP A 115 -13.62 15.40 -0.61
N PRO A 116 -13.16 14.99 0.60
CA PRO A 116 -13.40 13.64 1.11
C PRO A 116 -14.89 13.26 1.18
N ALA A 117 -15.79 14.21 1.47
CA ALA A 117 -17.22 13.95 1.55
C ALA A 117 -17.80 13.68 0.16
N ALA A 118 -17.49 14.52 -0.83
CA ALA A 118 -17.89 14.27 -2.22
C ALA A 118 -17.32 12.95 -2.75
N TYR A 119 -16.09 12.59 -2.38
CA TYR A 119 -15.49 11.31 -2.75
C TYR A 119 -16.24 10.12 -2.16
N LYS A 120 -16.70 10.20 -0.90
CA LYS A 120 -17.55 9.17 -0.29
C LYS A 120 -18.84 8.98 -1.07
N GLU A 121 -19.54 10.04 -1.41
CA GLU A 121 -20.79 9.95 -2.18
C GLU A 121 -20.55 9.36 -3.58
N ALA A 122 -19.42 9.70 -4.21
CA ALA A 122 -19.00 9.10 -5.47
C ALA A 122 -18.70 7.59 -5.35
N LEU A 123 -18.15 7.13 -4.22
CA LEU A 123 -17.95 5.71 -3.97
C LEU A 123 -19.26 4.95 -3.78
N MET A 124 -20.24 5.53 -3.07
CA MET A 124 -21.56 4.92 -2.87
C MET A 124 -22.37 4.80 -4.16
N THR A 125 -22.05 5.62 -5.17
CA THR A 125 -22.72 5.63 -6.47
C THR A 125 -21.96 4.89 -7.57
N LYS A 126 -20.66 4.63 -7.39
CA LYS A 126 -19.86 3.79 -8.29
C LYS A 126 -20.38 2.35 -8.22
N LYS A 127 -21.15 1.95 -9.23
CA LYS A 127 -21.51 0.54 -9.46
C LYS A 127 -20.22 -0.30 -9.47
N ASP A 128 -20.27 -1.41 -8.78
CA ASP A 128 -19.24 -2.42 -8.76
C ASP A 128 -18.88 -2.82 -10.19
N LYS A 129 -17.66 -3.30 -10.40
CA LYS A 129 -17.16 -3.82 -11.70
C LYS A 129 -17.99 -5.02 -12.22
N TRP A 130 -18.94 -5.48 -11.42
CA TRP A 130 -19.89 -6.57 -11.63
C TRP A 130 -21.35 -6.10 -11.75
N GLY A 131 -21.62 -4.79 -11.76
CA GLY A 131 -22.92 -4.23 -12.13
C GLY A 131 -24.04 -4.35 -11.10
N GLU A 132 -23.78 -4.84 -9.89
CA GLU A 132 -24.81 -4.89 -8.84
C GLU A 132 -25.01 -3.49 -8.23
N GLN A 133 -26.28 -3.06 -8.19
CA GLN A 133 -26.68 -1.84 -7.50
C GLN A 133 -26.71 -2.11 -6.00
N THR A 134 -25.94 -1.35 -5.23
CA THR A 134 -26.25 -1.18 -3.80
C THR A 134 -27.50 -0.31 -3.70
N VAL A 135 -28.62 -0.93 -3.33
CA VAL A 135 -29.90 -0.25 -3.11
C VAL A 135 -29.72 0.73 -1.95
N LYS A 136 -30.23 1.96 -2.12
CA LYS A 136 -30.20 2.96 -1.06
C LYS A 136 -30.96 2.44 0.18
N PRO A 137 -30.44 2.64 1.40
CA PRO A 137 -31.07 2.13 2.63
C PRO A 137 -32.47 2.69 2.94
N GLU A 138 -32.99 3.64 2.15
CA GLU A 138 -34.32 4.22 2.35
C GLU A 138 -35.47 3.35 1.83
N GLU A 139 -35.20 2.30 1.03
CA GLU A 139 -36.24 1.44 0.43
C GLU A 139 -36.55 0.17 1.24
N VAL A 140 -35.91 -0.05 2.39
CA VAL A 140 -36.28 -1.13 3.32
C VAL A 140 -37.26 -0.59 4.35
N LYS A 141 -38.51 -0.35 3.92
CA LYS A 141 -39.65 -0.25 4.84
C LYS A 141 -40.50 -1.51 4.68
N GLN A 142 -40.65 -2.22 5.80
CA GLN A 142 -41.53 -3.38 5.98
C GLN A 142 -42.98 -3.03 5.71
#